data_AF-A0A935V116-F1
#
_entry.id   AF-A0A935V116-F1
#
_cell.length_a   1.000
_cell.length_b   1.000
_cell.length_c   1.000
_cell.angle_alpha   90.00
_cell.angle_beta   90.00
_cell.angle_gamma   90.00
#
_symmetry.space_group_name_H-M   'P 1'
#
loop_
_entity.id
_entity.type
_entity.pdbx_description
1 polymer ?
#
loop_
_entity_poly.entity_id
_entity_poly.type
_entity_poly.pdbx_seq_one_letter_code
_entity_poly.pdbx_strand_id
1 'polypeptide(L)'
;MGLGLLAAAAARRVDRPVKLALALEDGVRLHPKAPAMSLRVMLAGDAEGRLVGLKVRALVDLGGRPKDAEALVARIAEHMTGAYRVPHVEIEVQGVLTDNPSAGLVRGAGLTGGTFAVEGAIDQLAARLGVDPVTVRARSALRAGDAFGEGVLAEDPGVEDLLTALAPKVEAARAAGHKVGVALAVARQDGRAARVRLEPRDDGRVSLRVNVGEGGQGLHTALVAAVAAASNLSPDTFEVFADLGGPGAGDEVVLRAAAAAGALLKAKPHHAAEAEIGGDGAVRLNAVATLVTLDATGKVLAAESLGAAGPDAAPTLALGQLEGGLMWGLGAALVEELLCTDGLPDVRIRNMGTFRRARPPCRSAGPLGAKDGLALAPWERWRASPSPRPWPRPWPRSRAKPGRACPAGQRGRLGRRRQAPAAGKPPRPRAPDGPPSTAPSPSGASSAPAPLGRAQPGPAARRRASAGAPRAPRSDPASPASWTRTTRR
;
A
#
# COMPACT_ATOMS: atom_id res chain seq x y z
N MET A 1 1.14 -8.77 13.67
CA MET A 1 2.06 -9.81 13.15
C MET A 1 2.42 -10.72 14.31
N GLY A 2 1.82 -11.91 14.41
CA GLY A 2 1.98 -12.75 15.61
C GLY A 2 1.12 -14.00 15.66
N LEU A 3 0.03 -14.06 14.89
CA LEU A 3 -0.86 -15.23 14.85
C LEU A 3 -0.14 -16.51 14.41
N GLY A 4 0.75 -16.41 13.42
CA GLY A 4 1.61 -17.54 13.01
C GLY A 4 2.58 -17.99 14.11
N LEU A 5 3.15 -17.06 14.88
CA LEU A 5 4.01 -17.38 16.01
C LEU A 5 3.22 -18.03 17.16
N LEU A 6 1.99 -17.59 17.39
CA LEU A 6 1.08 -18.21 18.37
C LEU A 6 0.71 -19.64 17.97
N ALA A 7 0.37 -19.85 16.69
CA ALA A 7 0.09 -21.19 16.17
C ALA A 7 1.33 -22.10 16.26
N ALA A 8 2.52 -21.59 15.93
CA ALA A 8 3.77 -22.34 16.04
C ALA A 8 4.13 -22.67 17.49
N ALA A 9 3.97 -21.71 18.42
CA ALA A 9 4.19 -21.93 19.84
C ALA A 9 3.21 -22.96 20.42
N ALA A 10 1.93 -22.90 20.02
CA ALA A 10 0.92 -23.88 20.39
C ALA A 10 1.29 -25.27 19.84
N ALA A 11 1.67 -25.37 18.56
CA ALA A 11 2.10 -26.62 17.95
C ALA A 11 3.28 -27.26 18.70
N ARG A 12 4.30 -26.47 19.05
CA ARG A 12 5.45 -26.93 19.86
C ARG A 12 5.06 -27.37 21.27
N ARG A 13 4.06 -26.72 21.87
CA ARG A 13 3.59 -27.03 23.23
C ARG A 13 2.86 -28.37 23.28
N VAL A 14 2.11 -28.70 22.22
CA VAL A 14 1.24 -29.90 22.16
C VAL A 14 1.82 -31.03 21.32
N ASP A 15 2.96 -30.80 20.67
CA ASP A 15 3.64 -31.72 19.75
C ASP A 15 2.74 -32.30 18.65
N ARG A 16 1.84 -31.46 18.13
CA ARG A 16 0.88 -31.83 17.08
C ARG A 16 0.64 -30.65 16.14
N PRO A 17 0.24 -30.89 14.87
CA PRO A 17 -0.16 -29.81 13.98
C PRO A 17 -1.30 -28.98 14.58
N VAL A 18 -1.15 -27.65 14.59
CA VAL A 18 -2.16 -26.71 15.06
C VAL A 18 -2.56 -25.79 13.91
N LYS A 19 -3.87 -25.64 13.70
CA LYS A 19 -4.46 -24.68 12.78
C LYS A 19 -5.19 -23.60 13.57
N LEU A 20 -4.87 -22.33 13.30
CA LEU A 20 -5.58 -21.18 13.85
C LEU A 20 -6.42 -20.55 12.73
N ALA A 21 -7.75 -20.62 12.87
CA ALA A 21 -8.69 -19.95 11.98
C ALA A 21 -9.50 -18.94 12.82
N LEU A 22 -9.54 -17.69 12.37
CA LEU A 22 -10.24 -16.62 13.08
C LEU A 22 -11.68 -16.51 12.60
N ALA A 23 -12.58 -16.20 13.53
CA ALA A 23 -13.88 -15.64 13.19
C ALA A 23 -13.70 -14.22 12.59
N LEU A 24 -14.71 -13.73 11.88
CA LEU A 24 -14.65 -12.42 11.24
C LEU A 24 -14.40 -11.31 12.29
N GLU A 25 -15.09 -11.39 13.42
CA GLU A 25 -15.02 -10.45 14.53
C GLU A 25 -13.61 -10.38 15.12
N ASP A 26 -12.97 -11.54 15.31
CA ASP A 26 -11.59 -11.62 15.78
C ASP A 26 -10.62 -11.09 14.73
N GLY A 27 -10.89 -11.35 13.45
CA GLY A 27 -10.13 -10.77 12.34
C GLY A 27 -10.21 -9.25 12.30
N VAL A 28 -11.40 -8.68 12.50
CA VAL A 28 -11.60 -7.22 12.56
C VAL A 28 -10.89 -6.62 13.78
N ARG A 29 -10.83 -7.31 14.91
CA ARG A 29 -10.12 -6.83 16.11
C ARG A 29 -8.60 -6.90 16.00
N LEU A 30 -8.08 -7.99 15.43
CA LEU A 30 -6.66 -8.33 15.51
C LEU A 30 -5.85 -7.84 14.31
N HIS A 31 -6.46 -7.77 13.12
CA HIS A 31 -5.72 -7.37 11.92
C HIS A 31 -5.54 -5.86 11.83
N PRO A 32 -4.45 -5.38 11.22
CA PRO A 32 -4.27 -3.96 10.97
C PRO A 32 -5.40 -3.35 10.15
N LYS A 33 -5.58 -2.02 10.30
CA LYS A 33 -6.58 -1.24 9.56
C LYS A 33 -5.92 -0.17 8.70
N ALA A 34 -6.70 0.38 7.77
CA ALA A 34 -6.26 1.55 7.03
C ALA A 34 -5.96 2.68 8.03
N PRO A 35 -4.86 3.44 7.85
CA PRO A 35 -4.52 4.51 8.77
C PRO A 35 -5.62 5.58 8.77
N ALA A 36 -6.10 5.95 9.95
CA ALA A 36 -6.92 7.14 10.10
C ALA A 36 -6.01 8.38 10.04
N MET A 37 -6.42 9.40 9.29
CA MET A 37 -5.57 10.56 9.02
C MET A 37 -6.35 11.86 9.13
N SER A 38 -5.70 12.88 9.69
CA SER A 38 -6.16 14.26 9.65
C SER A 38 -5.16 15.08 8.86
N LEU A 39 -5.61 15.69 7.76
CA LEU A 39 -4.75 16.45 6.85
C LEU A 39 -5.15 17.92 6.82
N ARG A 40 -4.12 18.79 6.81
CA ARG A 40 -4.24 20.19 6.44
C ARG A 40 -3.44 20.39 5.16
N VAL A 41 -4.13 20.75 4.09
CA VAL A 41 -3.56 20.99 2.76
C VAL A 41 -3.66 22.47 2.43
N MET A 42 -2.55 23.05 1.99
CA MET A 42 -2.49 24.36 1.35
C MET A 42 -1.93 24.16 -0.04
N LEU A 43 -2.72 24.51 -1.05
CA LEU A 43 -2.37 24.41 -2.45
C LEU A 43 -2.37 25.81 -3.07
N ALA A 44 -1.30 26.13 -3.79
CA ALA A 44 -1.14 27.38 -4.51
C ALA A 44 -1.09 27.12 -6.00
N GLY A 45 -1.80 27.95 -6.78
CA GLY A 45 -1.69 27.99 -8.23
C GLY A 45 -1.58 29.42 -8.74
N ASP A 46 -1.04 29.57 -9.95
CA ASP A 46 -1.00 30.84 -10.66
C ASP A 46 -2.38 31.22 -11.27
N ALA A 47 -2.46 32.38 -11.92
CA ALA A 47 -3.70 32.85 -12.54
C ALA A 47 -4.17 31.92 -13.67
N GLU A 48 -3.23 31.23 -14.30
CA GLU A 48 -3.46 30.20 -15.31
C GLU A 48 -3.77 28.83 -14.68
N GLY A 49 -3.93 28.71 -13.37
CA GLY A 49 -4.26 27.44 -12.72
C GLY A 49 -3.19 26.35 -12.86
N ARG A 50 -1.92 26.72 -13.04
CA ARG A 50 -0.78 25.81 -12.82
C ARG A 50 -0.47 25.73 -11.35
N LEU A 51 -0.18 24.54 -10.84
CA LEU A 51 0.21 24.36 -9.45
C LEU A 51 1.64 24.87 -9.25
N VAL A 52 1.81 25.79 -8.29
CA VAL A 52 3.11 26.40 -7.96
C VAL A 52 3.61 25.99 -6.59
N GLY A 53 2.72 25.59 -5.68
CA GLY A 53 3.13 25.15 -4.35
C GLY A 53 2.15 24.23 -3.64
N LEU A 54 2.67 23.30 -2.84
CA LEU A 54 1.92 22.38 -2.01
C LEU A 54 2.54 22.32 -0.61
N LYS A 55 1.72 22.59 0.40
CA LYS A 55 2.09 22.35 1.80
C LYS A 55 1.09 21.41 2.46
N VAL A 56 1.58 20.33 3.03
CA VAL A 56 0.76 19.33 3.72
C VAL A 56 1.26 19.14 5.15
N ARG A 57 0.32 19.13 6.09
CA ARG A 57 0.49 18.62 7.45
C ARG A 57 -0.46 17.46 7.67
N ALA A 58 0.08 16.26 7.84
CA ALA A 58 -0.71 15.06 8.09
C ALA A 58 -0.42 14.52 9.49
N LEU A 59 -1.47 14.25 10.26
CA LEU A 59 -1.41 13.50 11.50
C LEU A 59 -2.03 12.12 11.25
N VAL A 60 -1.25 11.06 11.45
CA VAL A 60 -1.59 9.68 11.10
C VAL A 60 -1.68 8.85 12.37
N ASP A 61 -2.85 8.28 12.64
CA ASP A 61 -3.02 7.32 13.73
C ASP A 61 -2.42 5.97 13.32
N LEU A 62 -1.36 5.57 14.01
CA LEU A 62 -0.66 4.31 13.79
C LEU A 62 -1.22 3.17 14.65
N GLY A 63 -2.11 3.47 15.58
CA GLY A 63 -2.60 2.54 16.60
C GLY A 63 -1.50 2.07 17.56
N GLY A 64 -1.78 1.01 18.31
CA GLY A 64 -0.93 0.63 19.44
C GLY A 64 0.35 -0.10 19.06
N ARG A 65 0.33 -0.90 17.99
CA ARG A 65 1.49 -1.71 17.56
C ARG A 65 1.55 -1.79 16.03
N PRO A 66 1.81 -0.67 15.34
CA PRO A 66 1.92 -0.65 13.88
C PRO A 66 3.05 -1.57 13.41
N LYS A 67 2.83 -2.23 12.27
CA LYS A 67 3.91 -2.89 11.54
C LYS A 67 4.49 -1.87 10.56
N ASP A 68 5.82 -1.76 10.48
CA ASP A 68 6.52 -0.92 9.51
C ASP A 68 6.08 0.56 9.55
N ALA A 69 5.88 1.11 10.75
CA ALA A 69 5.33 2.46 10.98
C ALA A 69 6.07 3.56 10.21
N GLU A 70 7.40 3.52 10.23
CA GLU A 70 8.25 4.49 9.53
C GLU A 70 8.04 4.41 8.02
N ALA A 71 8.00 3.19 7.46
CA ALA A 71 7.73 2.98 6.04
C ALA A 71 6.32 3.43 5.65
N LEU A 72 5.32 3.25 6.52
CA LEU A 72 3.97 3.76 6.28
C LEU A 72 3.94 5.29 6.21
N VAL A 73 4.56 5.96 7.18
CA VAL A 73 4.65 7.43 7.23
C VAL A 73 5.42 7.99 6.04
N ALA A 74 6.55 7.37 5.67
CA ALA A 74 7.34 7.74 4.49
C ALA A 74 6.52 7.61 3.21
N ARG A 75 5.85 6.47 2.99
CA ARG A 75 4.99 6.25 1.81
C ARG A 75 3.86 7.27 1.71
N ILE A 76 3.24 7.65 2.82
CA ILE A 76 2.21 8.69 2.83
C ILE A 76 2.81 10.01 2.34
N ALA A 77 3.99 10.40 2.83
CA ALA A 77 4.66 11.63 2.42
C ALA A 77 5.03 11.63 0.93
N GLU A 78 5.66 10.54 0.46
CA GLU A 78 6.11 10.34 -0.94
C GLU A 78 4.97 10.56 -1.95
N HIS A 79 3.74 10.19 -1.62
CA HIS A 79 2.63 10.25 -2.57
C HIS A 79 1.77 11.52 -2.48
N MET A 80 2.09 12.48 -1.60
CA MET A 80 1.27 13.69 -1.43
C MET A 80 1.26 14.62 -2.64
N THR A 81 2.31 14.64 -3.47
CA THR A 81 2.29 15.42 -4.72
C THR A 81 1.40 14.76 -5.79
N GLY A 82 1.06 13.49 -5.62
CA GLY A 82 0.15 12.76 -6.49
C GLY A 82 0.59 12.74 -7.95
N ALA A 83 -0.35 13.00 -8.85
CA ALA A 83 -0.18 12.98 -10.29
C ALA A 83 0.34 14.31 -10.88
N TYR A 84 0.92 15.18 -10.05
CA TYR A 84 1.15 16.58 -10.41
C TYR A 84 2.59 17.03 -10.22
N ARG A 85 3.06 17.84 -11.18
CA ARG A 85 4.26 18.66 -11.06
C ARG A 85 3.98 19.86 -10.18
N VAL A 86 4.67 19.95 -9.05
CA VAL A 86 4.57 21.07 -8.09
C VAL A 86 5.97 21.56 -7.72
N PRO A 87 6.40 22.76 -8.17
CA PRO A 87 7.77 23.23 -7.96
C PRO A 87 8.19 23.47 -6.50
N HIS A 88 7.25 23.85 -5.62
CA HIS A 88 7.54 24.18 -4.23
C HIS A 88 6.73 23.29 -3.28
N VAL A 89 7.40 22.38 -2.57
CA VAL A 89 6.73 21.38 -1.76
C VAL A 89 7.24 21.39 -0.31
N GLU A 90 6.32 21.35 0.64
CA GLU A 90 6.62 21.15 2.06
C GLU A 90 5.63 20.14 2.65
N ILE A 91 6.09 18.92 2.90
CA ILE A 91 5.25 17.84 3.44
C ILE A 91 5.79 17.43 4.82
N GLU A 92 4.93 17.45 5.82
CA GLU A 92 5.22 16.91 7.15
C GLU A 92 4.14 15.88 7.50
N VAL A 93 4.58 14.67 7.82
CA VAL A 93 3.72 13.57 8.24
C VAL A 93 4.16 13.13 9.63
N GLN A 94 3.25 13.23 10.59
CA GLN A 94 3.45 12.82 11.96
C GLN A 94 2.63 11.56 12.24
N GLY A 95 3.31 10.45 12.48
CA GLY A 95 2.69 9.24 12.98
C GLY A 95 2.57 9.27 14.50
N VAL A 96 1.37 9.03 15.03
CA VAL A 96 1.12 8.96 16.48
C VAL A 96 0.70 7.55 16.88
N LEU A 97 1.29 7.07 17.99
CA LEU A 97 0.85 5.83 18.63
C LEU A 97 -0.34 6.14 19.52
N THR A 98 -1.37 5.31 19.43
CA THR A 98 -2.61 5.43 20.20
C THR A 98 -3.03 4.06 20.71
N ASP A 99 -4.06 3.99 21.55
CA ASP A 99 -4.64 2.72 21.97
C ASP A 99 -5.62 2.11 20.93
N ASN A 100 -5.75 2.74 19.75
CA ASN A 100 -6.58 2.24 18.66
C ASN A 100 -5.96 1.00 17.97
N PRO A 101 -6.73 0.29 17.14
CA PRO A 101 -6.21 -0.83 16.36
C PRO A 101 -5.03 -0.38 15.50
N SER A 102 -4.00 -1.24 15.43
CA SER A 102 -2.80 -0.92 14.66
C SER A 102 -3.13 -0.58 13.21
N ALA A 103 -2.54 0.50 12.70
CA ALA A 103 -2.55 0.78 11.28
C ALA A 103 -1.62 -0.18 10.54
N GLY A 104 -1.92 -0.43 9.28
CA GLY A 104 -1.07 -1.19 8.37
C GLY A 104 -1.31 -0.83 6.91
N LEU A 105 -0.58 -1.52 6.04
CA LEU A 105 -0.71 -1.35 4.60
C LEU A 105 -2.01 -2.02 4.14
N VAL A 106 -3.04 -1.20 3.91
CA VAL A 106 -4.23 -1.56 3.15
C VAL A 106 -4.01 -1.17 1.69
N ARG A 107 -4.85 -1.62 0.76
CA ARG A 107 -4.77 -1.26 -0.66
C ARG A 107 -4.58 0.25 -0.82
N GLY A 108 -3.59 0.64 -1.63
CA GLY A 108 -3.20 2.04 -1.78
C GLY A 108 -2.37 2.61 -0.61
N ALA A 109 -1.94 1.83 0.38
CA ALA A 109 -0.86 2.13 1.34
C ALA A 109 -0.82 3.55 1.96
N GLY A 110 -1.97 4.15 2.28
CA GLY A 110 -2.07 5.51 2.83
C GLY A 110 -2.15 6.63 1.79
N LEU A 111 -2.01 6.31 0.49
CA LEU A 111 -2.23 7.24 -0.62
C LEU A 111 -3.66 7.80 -0.60
N THR A 112 -4.65 6.97 -0.29
CA THR A 112 -6.07 7.28 -0.48
C THR A 112 -6.52 8.58 0.18
N GLY A 113 -6.22 8.79 1.46
CA GLY A 113 -6.62 10.00 2.15
C GLY A 113 -5.80 11.23 1.74
N GLY A 114 -4.54 11.05 1.35
CA GLY A 114 -3.70 12.11 0.78
C GLY A 114 -4.23 12.56 -0.57
N THR A 115 -4.45 11.61 -1.49
CA THR A 115 -5.05 11.84 -2.81
C THR A 115 -6.39 12.54 -2.68
N PHE A 116 -7.30 12.06 -1.81
CA PHE A 116 -8.58 12.71 -1.57
C PHE A 116 -8.43 14.20 -1.17
N ALA A 117 -7.52 14.48 -0.22
CA ALA A 117 -7.32 15.84 0.27
C ALA A 117 -6.72 16.77 -0.79
N VAL A 118 -5.77 16.27 -1.60
CA VAL A 118 -5.09 17.05 -2.64
C VAL A 118 -6.01 17.27 -3.85
N GLU A 119 -6.71 16.25 -4.32
CA GLU A 119 -7.72 16.36 -5.39
C GLU A 119 -8.83 17.33 -5.01
N GLY A 120 -9.33 17.25 -3.78
CA GLY A 120 -10.33 18.19 -3.28
C GLY A 120 -9.80 19.62 -3.14
N ALA A 121 -8.50 19.80 -2.88
CA ALA A 121 -7.87 21.13 -2.86
C ALA A 121 -7.72 21.69 -4.29
N ILE A 122 -7.47 20.84 -5.29
CA ILE A 122 -7.43 21.22 -6.71
C ILE A 122 -8.81 21.71 -7.17
N ASP A 123 -9.88 21.00 -6.82
CA ASP A 123 -11.24 21.43 -7.18
C ASP A 123 -11.60 22.77 -6.52
N GLN A 124 -11.19 22.99 -5.28
CA GLN A 124 -11.38 24.27 -4.59
C GLN A 124 -10.56 25.41 -5.23
N LEU A 125 -9.33 25.12 -5.67
CA LEU A 125 -8.49 26.09 -6.38
C LEU A 125 -9.12 26.46 -7.73
N ALA A 126 -9.53 25.47 -8.51
CA ALA A 126 -10.20 25.65 -9.80
C ALA A 126 -11.44 26.55 -9.66
N ALA A 127 -12.29 26.26 -8.66
CA ALA A 127 -13.48 27.07 -8.36
C ALA A 127 -13.14 28.53 -7.99
N ARG A 128 -12.05 28.78 -7.26
CA ARG A 128 -11.61 30.15 -6.91
C ARG A 128 -11.07 30.92 -8.11
N LEU A 129 -10.41 30.24 -9.04
CA LEU A 129 -9.85 30.83 -10.26
C LEU A 129 -10.89 30.98 -11.38
N GLY A 130 -12.06 30.33 -11.26
CA GLY A 130 -13.04 30.26 -12.34
C GLY A 130 -12.54 29.43 -13.54
N VAL A 131 -11.61 28.51 -13.31
CA VAL A 131 -11.03 27.63 -14.33
C VAL A 131 -11.64 26.25 -14.20
N ASP A 132 -11.78 25.55 -15.33
CA ASP A 132 -12.22 24.17 -15.32
C ASP A 132 -11.26 23.25 -14.53
N PRO A 133 -11.77 22.39 -13.62
CA PRO A 133 -10.94 21.55 -12.76
C PRO A 133 -10.13 20.49 -13.52
N VAL A 134 -10.57 20.03 -14.70
CA VAL A 134 -9.79 19.12 -15.56
C VAL A 134 -8.63 19.88 -16.19
N THR A 135 -8.86 21.15 -16.55
CA THR A 135 -7.80 22.02 -17.09
C THR A 135 -6.68 22.27 -16.09
N VAL A 136 -7.00 22.52 -14.81
CA VAL A 136 -5.98 22.67 -13.74
C VAL A 136 -5.12 21.40 -13.62
N ARG A 137 -5.75 20.23 -13.69
CA ARG A 137 -5.06 18.92 -13.66
C ARG A 137 -4.14 18.74 -14.87
N ALA A 138 -4.65 19.03 -16.08
CA ALA A 138 -3.87 18.91 -17.32
C ALA A 138 -2.65 19.83 -17.35
N ARG A 139 -2.81 21.10 -16.92
CA ARG A 139 -1.72 22.09 -16.88
C ARG A 139 -0.58 21.70 -15.95
N SER A 140 -0.88 20.88 -14.95
CA SER A 140 0.06 20.49 -13.90
C SER A 140 0.35 18.98 -13.90
N ALA A 141 -0.05 18.25 -14.93
CA ALA A 141 0.16 16.81 -15.03
C ALA A 141 1.66 16.48 -14.97
N LEU A 142 1.97 15.42 -14.23
CA LEU A 142 3.33 14.87 -14.10
C LEU A 142 3.78 14.25 -15.43
N ARG A 143 5.02 14.52 -15.82
CA ARG A 143 5.65 14.01 -17.05
C ARG A 143 6.97 13.31 -16.75
N ALA A 144 7.48 12.56 -17.73
CA ALA A 144 8.83 12.03 -17.65
C ALA A 144 9.87 13.13 -17.36
N GLY A 145 10.73 12.88 -16.38
CA GLY A 145 11.78 13.81 -15.96
C GLY A 145 11.32 14.88 -14.96
N ASP A 146 10.02 14.98 -14.66
CA ASP A 146 9.56 15.81 -13.54
C ASP A 146 9.97 15.19 -12.21
N ALA A 147 10.21 16.03 -11.20
CA ALA A 147 10.54 15.57 -9.85
C ALA A 147 9.28 15.47 -8.98
N PHE A 148 9.22 14.41 -8.18
CA PHE A 148 8.33 14.34 -7.03
C PHE A 148 8.77 15.27 -5.90
N GLY A 149 7.95 15.38 -4.85
CA GLY A 149 8.21 16.27 -3.71
C GLY A 149 9.56 16.04 -3.00
N GLU A 150 10.07 14.81 -3.03
CA GLU A 150 11.37 14.44 -2.47
C GLU A 150 12.55 14.53 -3.46
N GLY A 151 12.30 14.95 -4.71
CA GLY A 151 13.32 15.14 -5.73
C GLY A 151 13.61 13.93 -6.63
N VAL A 152 12.93 12.80 -6.43
CA VAL A 152 13.05 11.63 -7.32
C VAL A 152 12.37 11.93 -8.65
N LEU A 153 13.06 11.62 -9.75
CA LEU A 153 12.53 11.83 -11.10
C LEU A 153 11.49 10.76 -11.45
N ALA A 154 10.38 11.21 -12.02
CA ALA A 154 9.31 10.38 -12.51
C ALA A 154 9.64 9.84 -13.92
N GLU A 155 9.33 8.56 -14.14
CA GLU A 155 9.04 8.09 -15.50
C GLU A 155 7.69 8.65 -15.96
N ASP A 156 7.35 8.52 -17.25
CA ASP A 156 6.03 8.97 -17.73
C ASP A 156 4.91 8.09 -17.13
N PRO A 157 4.01 8.64 -16.30
CA PRO A 157 2.90 7.87 -15.76
C PRO A 157 1.71 7.73 -16.72
N GLY A 158 1.71 8.37 -17.89
CA GLY A 158 0.58 8.38 -18.83
C GLY A 158 -0.61 9.22 -18.36
N VAL A 159 -0.40 10.18 -17.45
CA VAL A 159 -1.48 11.00 -16.88
C VAL A 159 -2.15 11.90 -17.91
N GLU A 160 -1.38 12.47 -18.84
CA GLU A 160 -1.92 13.33 -19.91
C GLU A 160 -2.81 12.54 -20.88
N ASP A 161 -2.42 11.30 -21.20
CA ASP A 161 -3.22 10.40 -22.04
C ASP A 161 -4.53 10.02 -21.37
N LEU A 162 -4.49 9.73 -20.06
CA LEU A 162 -5.69 9.43 -19.29
C LEU A 162 -6.66 10.61 -19.25
N LEU A 163 -6.15 11.83 -19.05
CA LEU A 163 -6.98 13.05 -19.10
C LEU A 163 -7.59 13.27 -20.49
N THR A 164 -6.81 13.05 -21.54
CA THR A 164 -7.26 13.16 -22.93
C THR A 164 -8.37 12.15 -23.24
N ALA A 165 -8.21 10.90 -22.82
CA ALA A 165 -9.20 9.84 -23.00
C ALA A 165 -10.48 10.08 -22.17
N LEU A 166 -10.36 10.74 -21.01
CA LEU A 166 -11.50 11.03 -20.14
C LEU A 166 -12.30 12.26 -20.60
N ALA A 167 -11.65 13.24 -21.23
CA ALA A 167 -12.26 14.50 -21.67
C ALA A 167 -13.61 14.33 -22.41
N PRO A 168 -13.75 13.49 -23.46
CA PRO A 168 -15.04 13.33 -24.14
C PRO A 168 -16.15 12.76 -23.24
N LYS A 169 -15.79 11.92 -22.26
CA LYS A 169 -16.76 11.36 -21.29
C LYS A 169 -17.23 12.42 -20.30
N VAL A 170 -16.32 13.28 -19.85
CA VAL A 170 -16.63 14.44 -18.99
C VAL A 170 -17.60 15.38 -19.69
N GLU A 171 -17.31 15.75 -20.94
CA GLU A 171 -18.15 16.66 -21.71
C GLU A 171 -19.53 16.06 -22.00
N ALA A 172 -19.60 14.77 -22.35
CA ALA A 172 -20.88 14.08 -22.55
C ALA A 172 -21.74 14.07 -21.27
N ALA A 173 -21.15 13.79 -20.10
CA ALA A 173 -21.87 13.80 -18.83
C ALA A 173 -22.37 15.20 -18.45
N ARG A 174 -21.56 16.24 -18.69
CA ARG A 174 -21.97 17.64 -18.49
C ARG A 174 -23.09 18.06 -19.44
N ALA A 175 -23.00 17.69 -20.71
CA ALA A 175 -24.02 17.96 -21.72
C ALA A 175 -25.37 17.30 -21.37
N ALA A 176 -25.34 16.15 -20.69
CA ALA A 176 -26.53 15.50 -20.13
C ALA A 176 -27.07 16.16 -18.84
N GLY A 177 -26.49 17.29 -18.40
CA GLY A 177 -26.91 18.02 -17.20
C GLY A 177 -26.48 17.35 -15.89
N HIS A 178 -25.56 16.40 -15.93
CA HIS A 178 -25.06 15.72 -14.72
C HIS A 178 -23.92 16.51 -14.06
N LYS A 179 -23.81 16.34 -12.74
CA LYS A 179 -22.63 16.79 -11.99
C LYS A 179 -21.51 15.78 -12.21
N VAL A 180 -20.27 16.25 -12.34
CA VAL A 180 -19.09 15.41 -12.60
C VAL A 180 -17.99 15.68 -11.59
N GLY A 181 -17.34 14.62 -11.13
CA GLY A 181 -16.09 14.66 -10.38
C GLY A 181 -15.02 13.90 -11.12
N VAL A 182 -13.80 14.43 -11.17
CA VAL A 182 -12.64 13.79 -11.79
C VAL A 182 -11.51 13.78 -10.77
N ALA A 183 -10.83 12.64 -10.62
CA ALA A 183 -9.65 12.53 -9.77
C ALA A 183 -8.57 11.67 -10.42
N LEU A 184 -7.32 11.98 -10.12
CA LEU A 184 -6.16 11.22 -10.57
C LEU A 184 -5.46 10.57 -9.39
N ALA A 185 -4.88 9.40 -9.62
CA ALA A 185 -4.00 8.76 -8.66
C ALA A 185 -2.79 8.19 -9.40
N VAL A 186 -1.60 8.39 -8.84
CA VAL A 186 -0.38 7.73 -9.30
C VAL A 186 0.16 6.90 -8.14
N ALA A 187 0.41 5.63 -8.41
CA ALA A 187 1.04 4.71 -7.47
C ALA A 187 2.46 4.37 -7.95
N ARG A 188 3.42 4.46 -7.04
CA ARG A 188 4.81 4.08 -7.30
C ARG A 188 4.98 2.58 -7.08
N GLN A 189 5.64 1.92 -8.02
CA GLN A 189 6.10 0.55 -7.84
C GLN A 189 7.44 0.58 -7.10
N ASP A 190 7.46 -0.02 -5.91
CA ASP A 190 8.68 -0.24 -5.15
C ASP A 190 9.64 -1.09 -6.03
N GLY A 191 10.86 -0.62 -6.31
CA GLY A 191 11.87 -1.30 -7.16
C GLY A 191 12.44 -2.62 -6.60
N ARG A 192 11.65 -3.34 -5.80
CA ARG A 192 12.00 -4.60 -5.15
C ARG A 192 12.22 -5.70 -6.17
N ALA A 193 13.13 -6.63 -5.84
CA ALA A 193 13.47 -7.74 -6.71
C ALA A 193 12.43 -8.88 -6.64
N ALA A 194 12.08 -9.39 -7.80
CA ALA A 194 11.35 -10.64 -7.94
C ALA A 194 12.34 -11.79 -8.11
N ARG A 195 12.08 -12.89 -7.41
CA ARG A 195 12.82 -14.15 -7.55
C ARG A 195 11.88 -15.24 -8.00
N VAL A 196 12.23 -15.90 -9.09
CA VAL A 196 11.53 -17.06 -9.62
C VAL A 196 12.52 -18.19 -9.82
N ARG A 197 12.21 -19.35 -9.25
CA ARG A 197 13.02 -20.57 -9.37
C ARG A 197 12.17 -21.71 -9.92
N LEU A 198 12.65 -22.37 -10.96
CA LEU A 198 12.03 -23.52 -11.60
C LEU A 198 12.87 -24.75 -11.28
N GLU A 199 12.24 -25.79 -10.73
CA GLU A 199 12.88 -27.04 -10.35
C GLU A 199 12.19 -28.21 -11.06
N PRO A 200 12.80 -28.77 -12.13
CA PRO A 200 12.31 -29.99 -12.74
C PRO A 200 12.24 -31.13 -11.73
N ARG A 201 11.21 -31.97 -11.84
CA ARG A 201 10.97 -33.13 -10.98
C ARG A 201 11.00 -34.41 -11.82
N ASP A 202 11.26 -35.53 -11.15
CA ASP A 202 11.31 -36.86 -11.78
C ASP A 202 9.95 -37.32 -12.34
N ASP A 203 8.85 -36.75 -11.85
CA ASP A 203 7.47 -37.01 -12.31
C ASP A 203 7.09 -36.22 -13.58
N GLY A 204 8.04 -35.50 -14.18
CA GLY A 204 7.82 -34.68 -15.38
C GLY A 204 7.15 -33.34 -15.11
N ARG A 205 6.89 -32.99 -13.84
CA ARG A 205 6.44 -31.64 -13.44
C ARG A 205 7.60 -30.72 -13.15
N VAL A 206 7.29 -29.44 -12.98
CA VAL A 206 8.24 -28.40 -12.59
C VAL A 206 7.68 -27.64 -11.39
N SER A 207 8.43 -27.59 -10.28
CA SER A 207 8.09 -26.70 -9.17
C SER A 207 8.47 -25.28 -9.54
N LEU A 208 7.49 -24.39 -9.63
CA LEU A 208 7.65 -22.95 -9.87
C LEU A 208 7.58 -22.23 -8.53
N ARG A 209 8.72 -21.84 -7.98
CA ARG A 209 8.83 -21.17 -6.69
C ARG A 209 8.99 -19.66 -6.89
N VAL A 210 8.29 -18.86 -6.10
CA VAL A 210 8.30 -17.39 -6.17
C VAL A 210 8.34 -16.75 -4.78
N ASN A 211 8.87 -15.53 -4.67
CA ASN A 211 8.93 -14.76 -3.42
C ASN A 211 7.69 -13.88 -3.15
N VAL A 212 6.65 -13.98 -3.98
CA VAL A 212 5.44 -13.18 -3.91
C VAL A 212 4.23 -14.08 -3.72
N GLY A 213 3.37 -13.74 -2.76
CA GLY A 213 2.15 -14.49 -2.46
C GLY A 213 0.98 -14.13 -3.36
N GLU A 214 0.09 -15.09 -3.58
CA GLU A 214 -1.21 -14.90 -4.21
C GLU A 214 -2.27 -14.53 -3.16
N GLY A 215 -2.99 -13.43 -3.41
CA GLY A 215 -4.09 -12.92 -2.59
C GLY A 215 -5.41 -12.79 -3.36
N GLY A 216 -5.48 -13.32 -4.58
CA GLY A 216 -6.61 -13.21 -5.51
C GLY A 216 -6.37 -12.21 -6.65
N GLN A 217 -5.17 -11.66 -6.78
CA GLN A 217 -4.80 -10.79 -7.90
C GLN A 217 -4.56 -11.54 -9.21
N GLY A 218 -4.38 -12.87 -9.16
CA GLY A 218 -4.18 -13.72 -10.33
C GLY A 218 -2.72 -13.83 -10.78
N LEU A 219 -1.79 -13.55 -9.88
CA LEU A 219 -0.35 -13.63 -10.11
C LEU A 219 0.07 -15.05 -10.50
N HIS A 220 -0.41 -16.08 -9.80
CA HIS A 220 -0.05 -17.47 -10.11
C HIS A 220 -0.45 -17.87 -11.53
N THR A 221 -1.64 -17.44 -11.99
CA THR A 221 -2.11 -17.70 -13.35
C THR A 221 -1.21 -17.03 -14.39
N ALA A 222 -0.87 -15.76 -14.20
CA ALA A 222 0.00 -15.04 -15.11
C ALA A 222 1.44 -15.57 -15.09
N LEU A 223 1.95 -15.97 -13.93
CA LEU A 223 3.24 -16.63 -13.76
C LEU A 223 3.34 -17.89 -14.61
N VAL A 224 2.37 -18.80 -14.47
CA VAL A 224 2.34 -20.05 -15.26
C VAL A 224 2.29 -19.74 -16.75
N ALA A 225 1.45 -18.81 -17.19
CA ALA A 225 1.37 -18.42 -18.60
C ALA A 225 2.71 -17.86 -19.12
N ALA A 226 3.38 -16.99 -18.36
CA ALA A 226 4.66 -16.41 -18.73
C ALA A 226 5.78 -17.46 -18.82
N VAL A 227 5.88 -18.37 -17.84
CA VAL A 227 6.88 -19.45 -17.87
C VAL A 227 6.58 -20.45 -18.98
N ALA A 228 5.31 -20.85 -19.17
CA ALA A 228 4.92 -21.77 -20.23
C ALA A 228 5.28 -21.22 -21.61
N ALA A 229 4.97 -19.94 -21.87
CA ALA A 229 5.32 -19.28 -23.12
C ALA A 229 6.85 -19.23 -23.35
N ALA A 230 7.63 -18.89 -22.32
CA ALA A 230 9.09 -18.78 -22.44
C ALA A 230 9.81 -20.14 -22.52
N SER A 231 9.28 -21.16 -21.86
CA SER A 231 9.85 -22.51 -21.81
C SER A 231 9.39 -23.43 -22.95
N ASN A 232 8.28 -23.09 -23.63
CA ASN A 232 7.59 -23.94 -24.60
C ASN A 232 7.08 -25.26 -24.00
N LEU A 233 6.64 -25.22 -22.73
CA LEU A 233 6.02 -26.33 -22.01
C LEU A 233 4.54 -26.07 -21.78
N SER A 234 3.77 -27.13 -21.50
CA SER A 234 2.35 -26.99 -21.15
C SER A 234 2.21 -26.25 -19.80
N PRO A 235 1.21 -25.36 -19.64
CA PRO A 235 0.84 -24.79 -18.34
C PRO A 235 0.64 -25.85 -17.25
N ASP A 236 0.11 -27.03 -17.61
CA ASP A 236 -0.17 -28.14 -16.67
C ASP A 236 1.10 -28.78 -16.08
N THR A 237 2.26 -28.47 -16.64
CA THR A 237 3.56 -28.93 -16.15
C THR A 237 3.96 -28.25 -14.83
N PHE A 238 3.43 -27.06 -14.53
CA PHE A 238 3.92 -26.22 -13.44
C PHE A 238 3.07 -26.32 -12.17
N GLU A 239 3.74 -26.53 -11.04
CA GLU A 239 3.13 -26.43 -9.70
C GLU A 239 3.73 -25.23 -8.97
N VAL A 240 2.89 -24.27 -8.57
CA VAL A 240 3.36 -22.97 -8.03
C VAL A 240 3.46 -22.98 -6.51
N PHE A 241 4.59 -22.50 -5.98
CA PHE A 241 4.88 -22.36 -4.56
C PHE A 241 5.36 -20.94 -4.23
N ALA A 242 4.71 -20.27 -3.27
CA ALA A 242 5.13 -18.94 -2.81
C ALA A 242 5.98 -19.02 -1.53
N ASP A 243 7.16 -19.64 -1.61
CA ASP A 243 7.96 -20.01 -0.43
C ASP A 243 9.42 -19.56 -0.44
N LEU A 244 9.87 -18.79 -1.44
CA LEU A 244 11.26 -18.28 -1.48
C LEU A 244 11.55 -17.21 -0.42
N GLY A 245 10.51 -16.64 0.20
CA GLY A 245 10.63 -15.57 1.19
C GLY A 245 11.29 -14.29 0.64
N GLY A 246 11.48 -13.31 1.52
CA GLY A 246 11.99 -11.99 1.16
C GLY A 246 10.89 -10.96 0.83
N PRO A 247 11.26 -9.72 0.52
CA PRO A 247 10.29 -8.68 0.18
C PRO A 247 9.64 -8.99 -1.18
N GLY A 248 8.32 -8.89 -1.27
CA GLY A 248 7.61 -9.08 -2.53
C GLY A 248 7.79 -7.90 -3.48
N ALA A 249 7.90 -8.19 -4.78
CA ALA A 249 7.97 -7.23 -5.87
C ALA A 249 6.60 -7.03 -6.55
N GLY A 250 6.48 -5.99 -7.39
CA GLY A 250 5.29 -5.77 -8.21
C GLY A 250 5.13 -6.85 -9.30
N ASP A 251 3.89 -7.13 -9.67
CA ASP A 251 3.53 -8.25 -10.56
C ASP A 251 4.29 -8.22 -11.89
N GLU A 252 4.48 -7.05 -12.51
CA GLU A 252 5.24 -6.91 -13.76
C GLU A 252 6.69 -7.41 -13.63
N VAL A 253 7.36 -7.07 -12.53
CA VAL A 253 8.74 -7.52 -12.24
C VAL A 253 8.77 -9.03 -12.08
N VAL A 254 7.76 -9.58 -11.42
CA VAL A 254 7.59 -11.02 -11.23
C VAL A 254 7.39 -11.75 -12.55
N LEU A 255 6.58 -11.21 -13.46
CA LEU A 255 6.36 -11.79 -14.79
C LEU A 255 7.62 -11.76 -15.66
N ARG A 256 8.41 -10.68 -15.59
CA ARG A 256 9.71 -10.62 -16.27
C ARG A 256 10.69 -11.66 -15.73
N ALA A 257 10.77 -11.82 -14.40
CA ALA A 257 11.60 -12.84 -13.77
C ALA A 257 11.16 -14.25 -14.18
N ALA A 258 9.85 -14.48 -14.25
CA ALA A 258 9.27 -15.73 -14.70
C ALA A 258 9.62 -16.06 -16.16
N ALA A 259 9.46 -15.09 -17.07
CA ALA A 259 9.85 -15.26 -18.48
C ALA A 259 11.35 -15.58 -18.61
N ALA A 260 12.21 -14.87 -17.87
CA ALA A 260 13.65 -15.14 -17.85
C ALA A 260 13.99 -16.54 -17.33
N ALA A 261 13.37 -16.97 -16.22
CA ALA A 261 13.53 -18.32 -15.69
C ALA A 261 13.04 -19.39 -16.68
N GLY A 262 11.91 -19.16 -17.36
CA GLY A 262 11.38 -20.07 -18.38
C GLY A 262 12.32 -20.22 -19.58
N ALA A 263 12.94 -19.14 -20.05
CA ALA A 263 13.94 -19.18 -21.12
C ALA A 263 15.21 -19.97 -20.69
N LEU A 264 15.64 -19.84 -19.43
CA LEU A 264 16.74 -20.63 -18.88
C LEU A 264 16.39 -22.12 -18.81
N LEU A 265 15.16 -22.45 -18.38
CA LEU A 265 14.67 -23.83 -18.34
C LEU A 265 14.65 -24.45 -19.74
N LYS A 266 14.21 -23.71 -20.77
CA LYS A 266 14.25 -24.16 -22.17
C LYS A 266 15.66 -24.53 -22.62
N ALA A 267 16.65 -23.74 -22.25
CA ALA A 267 18.04 -23.99 -22.61
C ALA A 267 18.65 -25.19 -21.86
N LYS A 268 18.17 -25.48 -20.64
CA LYS A 268 18.69 -26.56 -19.77
C LYS A 268 17.54 -27.31 -19.07
N PRO A 269 16.79 -28.16 -19.79
CA PRO A 269 15.51 -28.72 -19.32
C PRO A 269 15.62 -29.63 -18.09
N HIS A 270 16.80 -30.19 -17.81
CA HIS A 270 17.04 -31.06 -16.65
C HIS A 270 17.69 -30.35 -15.46
N HIS A 271 17.93 -29.04 -15.54
CA HIS A 271 18.57 -28.29 -14.47
C HIS A 271 17.59 -27.30 -13.86
N ALA A 272 17.75 -27.04 -12.56
CA ALA A 272 17.05 -25.92 -11.95
C ALA A 272 17.44 -24.61 -12.63
N ALA A 273 16.45 -23.76 -12.87
CA ALA A 273 16.62 -22.44 -13.46
C ALA A 273 16.17 -21.39 -12.45
N GLU A 274 16.94 -20.32 -12.30
CA GLU A 274 16.62 -19.24 -11.37
C GLU A 274 16.87 -17.90 -12.03
N ALA A 275 15.92 -16.98 -11.83
CA ALA A 275 16.05 -15.60 -12.25
C ALA A 275 15.69 -14.68 -11.07
N GLU A 276 16.58 -13.74 -10.80
CA GLU A 276 16.34 -12.63 -9.89
C GLU A 276 16.39 -11.33 -10.71
N ILE A 277 15.26 -10.65 -10.80
CA ILE A 277 15.15 -9.37 -11.52
C ILE A 277 14.76 -8.30 -10.51
N GLY A 278 15.67 -7.36 -10.29
CA GLY A 278 15.40 -6.12 -9.56
C GLY A 278 14.55 -5.14 -10.34
N GLY A 279 14.02 -4.12 -9.67
CA GLY A 279 13.81 -2.85 -10.36
C GLY A 279 15.17 -2.33 -10.85
N ASP A 280 15.21 -1.77 -12.05
CA ASP A 280 16.38 -1.08 -12.65
C ASP A 280 16.74 0.25 -11.96
N GLY A 281 16.23 0.47 -10.74
CA GLY A 281 16.34 1.73 -10.01
C GLY A 281 15.36 2.81 -10.47
N ALA A 282 14.63 2.60 -11.57
CA ALA A 282 13.62 3.53 -12.03
C ALA A 282 12.31 3.36 -11.24
N VAL A 283 11.69 4.49 -10.89
CA VAL A 283 10.38 4.49 -10.23
C VAL A 283 9.31 4.35 -11.29
N ARG A 284 8.88 3.10 -11.52
CA ARG A 284 7.72 2.82 -12.37
C ARG A 284 6.44 3.34 -11.72
N LEU A 285 5.60 3.96 -12.55
CA LEU A 285 4.37 4.59 -12.11
C LEU A 285 3.17 3.92 -12.79
N ASN A 286 2.14 3.67 -12.00
CA ASN A 286 0.82 3.34 -12.52
C ASN A 286 -0.09 4.51 -12.24
N ALA A 287 -0.74 5.03 -13.29
CA ALA A 287 -1.73 6.09 -13.15
C ALA A 287 -3.15 5.55 -13.35
N VAL A 288 -4.09 6.12 -12.60
CA VAL A 288 -5.52 5.89 -12.77
C VAL A 288 -6.24 7.24 -12.78
N ALA A 289 -7.12 7.43 -13.75
CA ALA A 289 -8.07 8.54 -13.77
C ALA A 289 -9.48 8.00 -13.53
N THR A 290 -10.23 8.63 -12.63
CA THR A 290 -11.61 8.23 -12.34
C THR A 290 -12.56 9.38 -12.58
N LEU A 291 -13.60 9.14 -13.37
CA LEU A 291 -14.77 9.99 -13.55
C LEU A 291 -15.92 9.43 -12.72
N VAL A 292 -16.55 10.30 -11.93
CA VAL A 292 -17.80 10.00 -11.23
C VAL A 292 -18.88 10.95 -11.75
N THR A 293 -19.97 10.38 -12.23
CA THR A 293 -21.15 11.11 -12.68
C THR A 293 -22.22 11.04 -11.61
N LEU A 294 -22.75 12.19 -11.22
CA LEU A 294 -23.75 12.35 -10.18
C LEU A 294 -25.02 13.00 -10.74
N ASP A 295 -26.17 12.64 -10.15
CA ASP A 295 -27.41 13.36 -10.42
C ASP A 295 -27.45 14.73 -9.71
N ALA A 296 -28.53 15.48 -9.92
CA ALA A 296 -28.72 16.79 -9.31
C ALA A 296 -28.69 16.74 -7.77
N THR A 297 -29.09 15.62 -7.15
CA THR A 297 -29.10 15.40 -5.69
C THR A 297 -27.74 15.01 -5.13
N GLY A 298 -26.77 14.69 -5.99
CA GLY A 298 -25.43 14.22 -5.59
C GLY A 298 -25.32 12.71 -5.48
N LYS A 299 -26.30 11.94 -5.96
CA LYS A 299 -26.23 10.47 -5.99
C LYS A 299 -25.37 10.00 -7.17
N VAL A 300 -24.51 9.01 -6.93
CA VAL A 300 -23.69 8.37 -7.98
C VAL A 300 -24.58 7.66 -9.00
N LEU A 301 -24.49 8.10 -10.25
CA LEU A 301 -25.13 7.50 -11.43
C LEU A 301 -24.19 6.56 -12.18
N ALA A 302 -22.90 6.92 -12.25
CA ALA A 302 -21.86 6.11 -12.86
C ALA A 302 -20.50 6.43 -12.24
N ALA A 303 -19.62 5.44 -12.19
CA ALA A 303 -18.20 5.64 -11.96
C ALA A 303 -17.40 4.85 -13.00
N GLU A 304 -16.44 5.52 -13.63
CA GLU A 304 -15.58 5.00 -14.68
C GLU A 304 -14.12 5.27 -14.34
N SER A 305 -13.29 4.23 -14.35
CA SER A 305 -11.84 4.35 -14.15
C SER A 305 -11.09 3.91 -15.39
N LEU A 306 -10.09 4.69 -15.77
CA LEU A 306 -9.11 4.42 -16.81
C LEU A 306 -7.75 4.22 -16.14
N GLY A 307 -7.03 3.17 -16.51
CA GLY A 307 -5.68 2.91 -16.01
C GLY A 307 -4.65 2.97 -17.14
N ALA A 308 -3.53 3.64 -16.89
CA ALA A 308 -2.33 3.48 -17.71
C ALA A 308 -1.61 2.22 -17.23
N ALA A 309 -1.52 1.21 -18.10
CA ALA A 309 -0.81 -0.03 -17.84
C ALA A 309 0.29 -0.21 -18.88
N GLY A 310 1.45 -0.72 -18.43
CA GLY A 310 2.54 -1.06 -19.34
C GLY A 310 2.16 -2.18 -20.32
N PRO A 311 2.92 -2.33 -21.42
CA PRO A 311 2.64 -3.29 -22.49
C PRO A 311 2.61 -4.75 -22.03
N ASP A 312 3.31 -5.06 -20.93
CA ASP A 312 3.44 -6.42 -20.39
C ASP A 312 2.29 -6.81 -19.44
N ALA A 313 1.31 -5.93 -19.23
CA ALA A 313 0.19 -6.19 -18.34
C ALA A 313 -0.78 -7.20 -18.97
N ALA A 314 -1.09 -8.29 -18.27
CA ALA A 314 -2.16 -9.21 -18.64
C ALA A 314 -3.52 -8.47 -18.62
N PRO A 315 -4.19 -8.21 -19.76
CA PRO A 315 -5.28 -7.25 -19.82
C PRO A 315 -6.48 -7.60 -18.92
N THR A 316 -6.84 -8.88 -18.84
CA THR A 316 -7.93 -9.36 -17.99
C THR A 316 -7.64 -9.17 -16.50
N LEU A 317 -6.39 -9.41 -16.08
CA LEU A 317 -5.98 -9.22 -14.68
C LEU A 317 -5.92 -7.73 -14.34
N ALA A 318 -5.34 -6.92 -15.24
CA ALA A 318 -5.29 -5.46 -15.08
C ALA A 318 -6.71 -4.87 -14.95
N LEU A 319 -7.65 -5.33 -15.78
CA LEU A 319 -9.05 -4.92 -15.69
C LEU A 319 -9.69 -5.31 -14.36
N GLY A 320 -9.53 -6.57 -13.92
CA GLY A 320 -10.05 -7.03 -12.64
C GLY A 320 -9.46 -6.26 -11.45
N GLN A 321 -8.18 -5.87 -11.52
CA GLN A 321 -7.56 -5.01 -10.54
C GLN A 321 -8.17 -3.60 -10.53
N LEU A 322 -8.39 -2.99 -11.71
CA LEU A 322 -9.03 -1.67 -11.80
C LEU A 322 -10.45 -1.70 -11.22
N GLU A 323 -11.26 -2.70 -11.59
CA GLU A 323 -12.64 -2.87 -11.10
C GLU A 323 -12.69 -3.08 -9.59
N GLY A 324 -11.91 -4.03 -9.08
CA GLY A 324 -11.83 -4.28 -7.64
C GLY A 324 -11.29 -3.08 -6.86
N GLY A 325 -10.37 -2.32 -7.46
CA GLY A 325 -9.83 -1.10 -6.89
C GLY A 325 -10.87 0.01 -6.80
N LEU A 326 -11.62 0.24 -7.88
CA LEU A 326 -12.73 1.20 -7.91
C LEU A 326 -13.81 0.82 -6.88
N MET A 327 -14.18 -0.47 -6.79
CA MET A 327 -15.20 -0.92 -5.84
C MET A 327 -14.77 -0.69 -4.41
N TRP A 328 -13.54 -1.07 -4.09
CA TRP A 328 -12.96 -0.85 -2.78
C TRP A 328 -12.88 0.66 -2.44
N GLY A 329 -12.48 1.49 -3.41
CA GLY A 329 -12.43 2.95 -3.25
C GLY A 329 -13.80 3.58 -2.98
N LEU A 330 -14.84 3.15 -3.70
CA LEU A 330 -16.22 3.59 -3.45
C LEU A 330 -16.72 3.13 -2.08
N GLY A 331 -16.39 1.90 -1.67
CA GLY A 331 -16.68 1.39 -0.33
C GLY A 331 -16.05 2.29 0.74
N ALA A 332 -14.74 2.50 0.65
CA ALA A 332 -13.97 3.35 1.57
C ALA A 332 -14.47 4.80 1.61
N ALA A 333 -14.90 5.36 0.49
CA ALA A 333 -15.33 6.76 0.41
C ALA A 333 -16.79 6.99 0.86
N LEU A 334 -17.69 6.03 0.65
CA LEU A 334 -19.13 6.26 0.75
C LEU A 334 -19.85 5.40 1.79
N VAL A 335 -19.30 4.23 2.14
CA VAL A 335 -20.07 3.20 2.85
C VAL A 335 -19.38 2.68 4.11
N GLU A 336 -18.07 2.48 4.05
CA GLU A 336 -17.30 1.82 5.09
C GLU A 336 -16.92 2.80 6.20
N GLU A 337 -17.37 2.50 7.42
CA GLU A 337 -17.02 3.25 8.62
C GLU A 337 -16.70 2.26 9.73
N LEU A 338 -15.47 2.28 10.22
CA LEU A 338 -15.06 1.46 11.36
C LEU A 338 -15.18 2.26 12.64
N LEU A 339 -16.24 1.99 13.40
CA LEU A 339 -16.46 2.62 14.69
C LEU A 339 -15.59 1.94 15.75
N CYS A 340 -14.83 2.75 16.48
CA CYS A 340 -14.06 2.31 17.63
C CYS A 340 -14.59 2.97 18.91
N THR A 341 -14.67 2.21 20.00
CA THR A 341 -14.96 2.73 21.35
C THR A 341 -13.82 2.29 22.26
N ASP A 342 -13.17 3.24 22.92
CA ASP A 342 -12.01 3.00 23.81
C ASP A 342 -10.91 2.14 23.15
N GLY A 343 -10.61 2.44 21.88
CA GLY A 343 -9.57 1.72 21.11
C GLY A 343 -10.00 0.36 20.55
N LEU A 344 -11.24 -0.08 20.78
CA LEU A 344 -11.74 -1.38 20.33
C LEU A 344 -12.74 -1.23 19.17
N PRO A 345 -12.58 -2.00 18.07
CA PRO A 345 -13.56 -2.03 16.98
C PRO A 345 -14.91 -2.56 17.43
N ASP A 346 -15.98 -1.91 16.97
CA ASP A 346 -17.33 -2.42 17.07
C ASP A 346 -17.59 -3.50 16.03
N VAL A 347 -17.48 -4.76 16.47
CA VAL A 347 -17.61 -5.95 15.62
C VAL A 347 -19.05 -6.44 15.45
N ARG A 348 -20.06 -5.67 15.88
CA ARG A 348 -21.45 -6.05 15.63
C ARG A 348 -21.69 -6.02 14.12
N ILE A 349 -22.14 -7.12 13.53
CA ILE A 349 -22.33 -7.25 12.06
C ILE A 349 -23.12 -6.08 11.46
N ARG A 350 -24.17 -5.60 12.14
CA ARG A 350 -24.94 -4.41 11.74
C ARG A 350 -24.11 -3.12 11.60
N ASN A 351 -23.02 -3.01 12.36
CA ASN A 351 -22.14 -1.86 12.46
C ASN A 351 -20.85 -2.06 11.63
N MET A 352 -20.55 -3.29 11.18
CA MET A 352 -19.43 -3.59 10.28
C MET A 352 -19.72 -3.24 8.81
N GLY A 353 -20.86 -2.61 8.50
CA GLY A 353 -21.19 -2.16 7.14
C GLY A 353 -21.56 -3.27 6.14
N THR A 354 -21.49 -4.55 6.51
CA THR A 354 -21.75 -5.72 5.65
C THR A 354 -23.13 -5.76 4.99
N PHE A 355 -24.11 -4.99 5.49
CA PHE A 355 -25.47 -4.91 4.95
C PHE A 355 -25.83 -3.57 4.30
N ARG A 356 -24.92 -2.59 4.20
CA ARG A 356 -25.19 -1.35 3.45
C ARG A 356 -25.09 -1.62 1.94
N ARG A 357 -26.08 -2.34 1.39
CA ARG A 357 -26.28 -2.51 -0.06
C ARG A 357 -26.59 -1.15 -0.70
N ALA A 358 -25.57 -0.48 -1.21
CA ALA A 358 -25.72 0.31 -2.42
C ALA A 358 -24.91 -0.43 -3.49
N ARG A 359 -25.59 -1.02 -4.50
CA ARG A 359 -24.90 -1.47 -5.71
C ARG A 359 -24.38 -0.20 -6.40
N PRO A 360 -23.06 0.00 -6.54
CA PRO A 360 -22.58 1.13 -7.31
C PRO A 360 -22.76 0.78 -8.81
N PRO A 361 -23.35 1.67 -9.62
CA PRO A 361 -23.41 1.51 -11.07
C PRO A 361 -22.01 1.79 -11.65
N CYS A 362 -21.22 0.75 -11.89
CA CYS A 362 -19.85 0.92 -12.35
C CYS A 362 -19.67 0.36 -13.76
N ARG A 363 -18.91 1.09 -14.57
CA ARG A 363 -18.42 0.64 -15.88
C ARG A 363 -16.90 0.83 -15.87
N SER A 364 -16.15 -0.23 -16.11
CA SER A 364 -14.70 -0.17 -16.31
C SER A 364 -14.42 -0.03 -17.81
N ALA A 365 -13.33 0.65 -18.16
CA ALA A 365 -12.78 0.62 -19.52
C ALA A 365 -11.31 0.18 -19.43
N GLY A 366 -10.89 -0.67 -20.37
CA GLY A 366 -9.59 -1.34 -20.35
C GLY A 366 -8.38 -0.41 -20.50
N PRO A 367 -7.15 -0.96 -20.37
CA PRO A 367 -5.93 -0.18 -20.48
C PRO A 367 -5.73 0.40 -21.89
N LEU A 368 -5.23 1.64 -21.97
CA LEU A 368 -4.81 2.26 -23.22
C LEU A 368 -3.54 1.57 -23.74
N GLY A 369 -3.59 0.98 -24.94
CA GLY A 369 -2.43 0.33 -25.57
C GLY A 369 -2.71 -1.04 -26.21
N ALA A 370 -3.86 -1.67 -25.96
CA ALA A 370 -4.30 -2.79 -26.77
C ALA A 370 -4.78 -2.25 -28.14
N LYS A 371 -4.21 -2.75 -29.24
CA LYS A 371 -4.46 -2.28 -30.61
C LYS A 371 -5.91 -2.38 -31.10
N ASP A 372 -6.84 -2.88 -30.30
CA ASP A 372 -8.26 -2.93 -30.62
C ASP A 372 -9.06 -2.35 -29.45
N GLY A 373 -9.76 -1.24 -29.73
CA GLY A 373 -10.70 -0.64 -28.80
C GLY A 373 -11.77 -1.65 -28.40
N LEU A 374 -11.81 -2.01 -27.12
CA LEU A 374 -12.86 -2.83 -26.56
C LEU A 374 -13.76 -1.99 -25.65
N ALA A 375 -14.84 -1.52 -26.28
CA ALA A 375 -16.04 -1.08 -25.61
C ALA A 375 -16.67 -2.24 -24.81
N LEU A 376 -16.93 -2.04 -23.52
CA LEU A 376 -17.73 -2.98 -22.73
C LEU A 376 -19.20 -2.60 -22.82
N ALA A 377 -20.01 -3.55 -23.30
CA ALA A 377 -21.45 -3.47 -23.48
C ALA A 377 -22.22 -3.33 -22.14
N PRO A 378 -23.46 -2.79 -22.14
CA PRO A 378 -24.25 -2.58 -20.92
C PRO A 378 -24.73 -3.89 -20.28
N TRP A 379 -24.48 -4.04 -18.97
CA TRP A 379 -25.29 -4.91 -18.12
C TRP A 379 -26.63 -4.21 -17.84
N GLU A 380 -27.68 -4.57 -18.59
CA GLU A 380 -29.06 -4.18 -18.28
C GLU A 380 -29.72 -5.29 -17.46
N ARG A 381 -30.09 -4.99 -16.20
CA ARG A 381 -31.38 -5.38 -15.62
C ARG A 381 -31.54 -4.89 -14.16
N TRP A 382 -32.71 -4.26 -13.94
CA TRP A 382 -33.49 -4.11 -12.70
C TRP A 382 -33.67 -2.74 -12.03
N ARG A 383 -34.94 -2.52 -11.67
CA ARG A 383 -35.64 -1.30 -11.28
C ARG A 383 -35.40 -0.91 -9.81
N ALA A 384 -35.62 0.38 -9.57
CA ALA A 384 -35.50 1.12 -8.33
C ALA A 384 -36.24 0.53 -7.13
N SER A 385 -35.70 0.83 -5.93
CA SER A 385 -36.44 0.88 -4.67
C SER A 385 -35.91 2.06 -3.83
N PRO A 386 -36.74 2.76 -3.03
CA PRO A 386 -36.48 4.15 -2.61
C PRO A 386 -35.58 4.31 -1.38
N SER A 387 -35.06 5.54 -1.25
CA SER A 387 -34.01 6.05 -0.34
C SER A 387 -34.22 5.83 1.17
N PRO A 388 -33.13 5.77 1.97
CA PRO A 388 -33.17 6.14 3.38
C PRO A 388 -32.67 7.59 3.64
N ARG A 389 -33.12 8.09 4.79
CA ARG A 389 -33.20 9.46 5.34
C ARG A 389 -31.87 10.26 5.47
N PRO A 390 -31.95 11.60 5.66
CA PRO A 390 -30.79 12.49 5.76
C PRO A 390 -29.94 12.31 7.03
N TRP A 391 -28.64 12.58 6.88
CA TRP A 391 -27.57 12.48 7.89
C TRP A 391 -27.71 13.46 9.07
N PRO A 392 -27.24 13.14 10.29
CA PRO A 392 -27.19 14.09 11.39
C PRO A 392 -26.06 15.12 11.22
N ARG A 393 -26.29 16.34 11.70
CA ARG A 393 -25.37 17.49 11.67
C ARG A 393 -24.07 17.23 12.48
N PRO A 394 -22.95 17.89 12.12
CA PRO A 394 -21.66 17.70 12.79
C PRO A 394 -21.66 18.15 14.26
N TRP A 395 -20.87 17.44 15.08
CA TRP A 395 -20.65 17.66 16.50
C TRP A 395 -20.19 19.11 16.82
N PRO A 396 -20.63 19.68 17.97
CA PRO A 396 -20.29 21.06 18.33
C PRO A 396 -18.84 21.21 18.78
N ARG A 397 -18.18 22.27 18.31
CA ARG A 397 -16.88 22.74 18.79
C ARG A 397 -16.98 23.13 20.27
N SER A 398 -16.19 22.52 21.14
CA SER A 398 -16.07 22.95 22.53
C SER A 398 -15.39 24.32 22.60
N ARG A 399 -16.15 25.36 22.96
CA ARG A 399 -15.60 26.63 23.42
C ARG A 399 -15.29 26.50 24.91
N ALA A 400 -14.01 26.57 25.28
CA ALA A 400 -13.62 26.82 26.66
C ALA A 400 -14.23 28.15 27.14
N LYS A 401 -14.94 28.14 28.27
CA LYS A 401 -15.33 29.35 29.01
C LYS A 401 -14.45 29.49 30.25
N PRO A 402 -13.93 30.68 30.58
CA PRO A 402 -13.10 30.89 31.75
C PRO A 402 -13.95 31.06 33.03
N GLY A 403 -13.44 30.47 34.12
CA GLY A 403 -13.61 30.91 35.51
C GLY A 403 -15.03 30.96 36.10
N ARG A 404 -15.31 30.07 37.06
CA ARG A 404 -16.08 30.41 38.27
C ARG A 404 -15.72 29.46 39.41
N ALA A 405 -15.51 30.07 40.57
CA ALA A 405 -14.97 29.50 41.78
C ALA A 405 -15.85 28.39 42.39
N CYS A 406 -15.18 27.49 43.10
CA CYS A 406 -15.75 26.41 43.89
C CYS A 406 -16.29 26.97 45.23
N PRO A 407 -17.52 26.61 45.68
CA PRO A 407 -17.87 26.72 47.09
C PRO A 407 -17.71 25.37 47.78
N ALA A 408 -17.03 25.43 48.91
CA ALA A 408 -16.87 24.33 49.85
C ALA A 408 -18.21 23.96 50.53
N GLY A 409 -18.35 22.67 50.84
CA GLY A 409 -19.17 22.18 51.94
C GLY A 409 -20.53 21.61 51.57
N GLN A 410 -20.62 20.28 51.54
CA GLN A 410 -21.63 19.55 52.33
C GLN A 410 -21.25 18.07 52.42
N ARG A 411 -21.09 17.60 53.66
CA ARG A 411 -20.89 16.20 54.05
C ARG A 411 -22.21 15.45 53.92
N GLY A 412 -22.21 14.23 53.38
CA GLY A 412 -23.41 13.40 53.32
C GLY A 412 -23.19 11.94 52.92
N ARG A 413 -22.87 11.10 53.92
CA ARG A 413 -23.20 9.66 54.06
C ARG A 413 -22.73 8.67 52.98
N LEU A 414 -21.59 8.04 53.27
CA LEU A 414 -21.20 6.71 52.78
C LEU A 414 -22.10 5.61 53.38
N GLY A 415 -22.86 4.93 52.51
CA GLY A 415 -23.51 3.66 52.81
C GLY A 415 -22.54 2.48 52.61
N ARG A 416 -22.30 1.73 53.68
CA ARG A 416 -21.53 0.48 53.70
C ARG A 416 -22.31 -0.69 53.09
N ARG A 417 -21.58 -1.59 52.41
CA ARG A 417 -21.70 -3.09 52.34
C ARG A 417 -21.38 -3.55 50.91
N ARG A 418 -20.53 -4.55 50.61
CA ARG A 418 -19.91 -5.66 51.37
C ARG A 418 -18.58 -6.04 50.68
N GLN A 419 -17.57 -6.40 51.47
CA GLN A 419 -16.34 -7.09 51.05
C GLN A 419 -16.56 -8.61 51.05
N ALA A 420 -15.87 -9.32 50.15
CA ALA A 420 -15.06 -10.56 50.40
C ALA A 420 -14.56 -11.15 49.06
N PRO A 421 -13.49 -11.97 49.02
CA PRO A 421 -12.24 -11.88 49.77
C PRO A 421 -10.99 -12.00 48.85
N ALA A 422 -9.83 -11.72 49.44
CA ALA A 422 -8.50 -11.82 48.84
C ALA A 422 -7.99 -13.27 48.72
N ALA A 423 -7.32 -13.57 47.60
CA ALA A 423 -6.41 -14.70 47.38
C ALA A 423 -5.38 -14.20 46.34
N GLY A 424 -4.08 -14.43 46.37
CA GLY A 424 -3.10 -15.00 47.28
C GLY A 424 -1.73 -14.61 46.69
N LYS A 425 -0.69 -14.46 47.51
CA LYS A 425 0.66 -14.01 47.06
C LYS A 425 1.26 -14.96 46.01
N PRO A 426 2.02 -14.45 45.01
CA PRO A 426 2.76 -15.30 44.08
C PRO A 426 4.02 -15.89 44.76
N PRO A 427 4.45 -17.12 44.42
CA PRO A 427 5.64 -17.72 45.00
C PRO A 427 6.93 -17.14 44.37
N ARG A 428 7.98 -17.01 45.20
CA ARG A 428 9.35 -16.62 44.81
C ARG A 428 10.08 -17.77 44.10
N PRO A 429 11.02 -17.49 43.18
CA PRO A 429 11.77 -18.52 42.46
C PRO A 429 12.80 -19.21 43.36
N ARG A 430 12.92 -20.54 43.25
CA ARG A 430 14.01 -21.34 43.85
C ARG A 430 15.22 -21.36 42.91
N ALA A 431 16.41 -21.25 43.49
CA ALA A 431 17.70 -21.42 42.83
C ALA A 431 17.92 -22.90 42.42
N PRO A 432 18.71 -23.18 41.38
CA PRO A 432 19.01 -24.56 40.96
C PRO A 432 20.15 -25.16 41.80
N ASP A 433 19.91 -26.37 42.33
CA ASP A 433 20.91 -27.22 42.97
C ASP A 433 21.88 -27.81 41.92
N GLY A 434 23.16 -27.91 42.29
CA GLY A 434 24.25 -28.46 41.48
C GLY A 434 24.19 -29.99 41.29
N PRO A 435 25.05 -30.56 40.43
CA PRO A 435 24.89 -31.92 39.92
C PRO A 435 25.62 -32.97 40.76
N PRO A 436 25.17 -34.24 40.77
CA PRO A 436 26.03 -35.36 41.11
C PRO A 436 26.60 -36.03 39.85
N SER A 437 27.89 -36.33 39.97
CA SER A 437 28.74 -37.15 39.12
C SER A 437 28.27 -38.60 38.98
N THR A 438 28.40 -39.19 37.79
CA THR A 438 29.01 -40.52 37.55
C THR A 438 29.08 -40.81 36.05
N ALA A 439 30.29 -41.06 35.55
CA ALA A 439 30.56 -41.72 34.26
C ALA A 439 30.38 -43.25 34.38
N PRO A 440 30.14 -43.98 33.27
CA PRO A 440 31.26 -44.48 32.48
C PRO A 440 31.07 -44.39 30.95
N SER A 441 32.19 -44.35 30.22
CA SER A 441 32.31 -44.50 28.75
C SER A 441 32.84 -45.91 28.40
N PRO A 442 33.19 -46.27 27.14
CA PRO A 442 32.80 -45.75 25.80
C PRO A 442 32.45 -46.86 24.77
N SER A 443 31.76 -46.52 23.66
CA SER A 443 32.11 -47.02 22.29
C SER A 443 31.16 -46.46 21.22
N GLY A 444 31.72 -45.96 20.10
CA GLY A 444 31.03 -45.90 18.80
C GLY A 444 30.97 -44.53 18.13
N ALA A 445 31.81 -44.33 17.10
CA ALA A 445 31.92 -43.20 16.16
C ALA A 445 30.57 -42.76 15.54
N SER A 446 30.36 -41.53 15.03
CA SER A 446 31.09 -40.85 13.95
C SER A 446 30.58 -39.40 13.74
N SER A 447 31.45 -38.58 13.19
CA SER A 447 31.58 -37.11 13.11
C SER A 447 30.61 -36.30 12.22
N ALA A 448 30.35 -35.05 12.64
CA ALA A 448 30.02 -33.89 11.80
C ALA A 448 31.04 -32.75 12.06
N PRO A 449 31.48 -31.96 11.05
CA PRO A 449 32.55 -30.97 11.24
C PRO A 449 32.04 -29.56 11.60
N ALA A 450 32.82 -28.87 12.42
CA ALA A 450 32.72 -27.44 12.73
C ALA A 450 33.64 -26.60 11.82
N PRO A 451 33.43 -25.26 11.71
CA PRO A 451 33.99 -24.43 10.63
C PRO A 451 35.38 -23.85 10.95
N LEU A 452 36.22 -23.72 9.93
CA LEU A 452 37.57 -23.16 10.00
C LEU A 452 37.60 -21.64 9.80
N GLY A 453 38.62 -21.02 10.42
CA GLY A 453 38.77 -19.59 10.65
C GLY A 453 38.98 -18.72 9.41
N ARG A 454 38.64 -17.44 9.60
CA ARG A 454 38.94 -16.31 8.73
C ARG A 454 40.44 -16.07 8.63
N ALA A 455 40.95 -15.92 7.41
CA ALA A 455 42.25 -15.31 7.11
C ALA A 455 42.04 -14.02 6.32
N GLN A 456 42.69 -12.93 6.74
CA GLN A 456 42.80 -11.67 5.99
C GLN A 456 43.78 -11.82 4.80
N PRO A 457 43.62 -11.06 3.71
CA PRO A 457 44.72 -10.81 2.78
C PRO A 457 45.20 -9.35 2.81
N GLY A 458 46.51 -9.18 2.98
CA GLY A 458 47.27 -7.97 2.63
C GLY A 458 47.72 -7.97 1.16
N PRO A 459 48.32 -6.86 0.68
CA PRO A 459 48.16 -6.40 -0.70
C PRO A 459 49.31 -6.81 -1.63
N ALA A 460 49.02 -7.00 -2.92
CA ALA A 460 50.03 -7.07 -3.97
C ALA A 460 49.60 -6.25 -5.20
N ALA A 461 50.51 -5.36 -5.59
CA ALA A 461 50.44 -4.46 -6.72
C ALA A 461 50.48 -5.16 -8.08
N ARG A 462 49.89 -4.53 -9.12
CA ARG A 462 50.51 -4.38 -10.45
C ARG A 462 49.76 -3.37 -11.35
N ARG A 463 50.50 -2.30 -11.63
CA ARG A 463 50.75 -1.61 -12.91
C ARG A 463 49.58 -1.02 -13.72
N ARG A 464 49.69 0.31 -13.87
CA ARG A 464 49.05 1.20 -14.84
C ARG A 464 49.51 0.93 -16.28
N ALA A 465 48.62 1.17 -17.23
CA ALA A 465 48.94 1.72 -18.55
C ALA A 465 48.01 2.93 -18.80
N SER A 466 48.62 4.02 -19.27
CA SER A 466 48.04 5.35 -19.45
C SER A 466 47.83 5.67 -20.93
N ALA A 467 46.72 6.30 -21.28
CA ALA A 467 46.58 7.14 -22.47
C ALA A 467 45.77 8.40 -22.09
N GLY A 468 46.25 9.57 -22.50
CA GLY A 468 45.94 10.87 -21.90
C GLY A 468 44.80 11.69 -22.53
N ALA A 469 44.23 12.56 -21.68
CA ALA A 469 43.94 14.01 -21.81
C ALA A 469 43.30 14.59 -23.11
N PRO A 470 42.48 15.68 -23.04
CA PRO A 470 42.65 16.82 -22.12
C PRO A 470 41.39 17.36 -21.39
N ARG A 471 41.68 18.16 -20.36
CA ARG A 471 40.78 18.94 -19.50
C ARG A 471 40.40 20.30 -20.12
N ALA A 472 39.22 20.81 -19.73
CA ALA A 472 38.87 22.24 -19.65
C ALA A 472 37.83 22.44 -18.49
N PRO A 473 37.62 23.65 -17.94
CA PRO A 473 37.80 23.92 -16.51
C PRO A 473 36.55 23.84 -15.63
N ARG A 474 36.79 23.63 -14.32
CA ARG A 474 35.82 23.80 -13.23
C ARG A 474 35.74 25.28 -12.84
N SER A 475 34.52 25.80 -12.73
CA SER A 475 34.19 26.99 -11.95
C SER A 475 33.59 26.55 -10.61
N ASP A 476 34.11 27.12 -9.51
CA ASP A 476 33.58 26.98 -8.16
C ASP A 476 32.16 27.56 -8.04
N PRO A 477 31.33 26.99 -7.15
CA PRO A 477 30.38 27.78 -6.40
C PRO A 477 30.69 27.74 -4.89
N ALA A 478 30.77 28.94 -4.33
CA ALA A 478 30.91 29.23 -2.92
C ALA A 478 29.88 28.50 -2.04
N SER A 479 30.36 28.00 -0.90
CA SER A 479 29.51 27.57 0.23
C SER A 479 28.77 28.75 0.87
N PRO A 480 27.58 28.50 1.43
CA PRO A 480 27.25 29.12 2.70
C PRO A 480 26.76 28.10 3.76
N ALA A 481 27.53 28.06 4.85
CA ALA A 481 27.14 27.96 6.24
C ALA A 481 25.95 27.05 6.65
N SER A 482 26.33 25.95 7.30
CA SER A 482 25.53 25.17 8.24
C SER A 482 24.96 26.02 9.39
N TRP A 483 23.66 25.89 9.67
CA TRP A 483 23.07 26.23 10.97
C TRP A 483 22.21 25.06 11.47
N THR A 484 22.83 24.19 12.25
CA THR A 484 22.17 23.22 13.12
C THR A 484 21.77 23.93 14.42
N ARG A 485 20.47 23.90 14.77
CA ARG A 485 20.00 24.34 16.08
C ARG A 485 19.32 23.17 16.79
N THR A 486 20.12 22.44 17.55
CA THR A 486 19.71 21.50 18.59
C THR A 486 19.10 22.28 19.74
N THR A 487 17.85 22.00 20.11
CA THR A 487 17.36 22.27 21.47
C THR A 487 16.65 21.03 21.98
N ARG A 488 17.35 20.29 22.84
CA ARG A 488 16.78 19.35 23.80
C ARG A 488 16.46 20.14 25.08
N ARG A 489 15.25 19.97 25.60
CA ARG A 489 15.02 19.59 27.00
C ARG A 489 13.69 18.86 27.10
#